data_AF-A0A7W1QQU8-F1
#
_entry.id   AF-A0A7W1QQU8-F1
#
_cell.length_a   1.000
_cell.length_b   1.000
_cell.length_c   1.000
_cell.angle_alpha   90.00
_cell.angle_beta   90.00
_cell.angle_gamma   90.00
#
_symmetry.space_group_name_H-M   'P 1'
#
loop_
_entity.id
_entity.type
_entity.pdbx_description
1 polymer ?
#
loop_
_entity_poly.entity_id
_entity_poly.type
_entity_poly.pdbx_seq_one_letter_code
_entity_poly.pdbx_strand_id
1 'polypeptide(L)'
;MPAEPGGAPERPAFYALAPGGWRDWWTLLHPPYTVWHLSYVVIGASLAPQVNLRWLGETLLAFFLAMGVAAHALDELRSRPLGTRIPSAVLVGLAVAGLAGAIALGVDGMV
;
A
#
# COMPACT_ATOMS: atom_id res chain seq x y z
N MET A 1 25.54 -6.85 33.84
CA MET A 1 25.17 -5.65 33.08
C MET A 1 23.72 -5.34 33.44
N PRO A 2 23.42 -4.21 34.10
CA PRO A 2 22.04 -3.85 34.45
C PRO A 2 21.23 -3.64 33.17
N ALA A 3 19.97 -4.06 33.17
CA ALA A 3 19.04 -3.74 32.09
C ALA A 3 18.70 -2.24 32.16
N GLU A 4 19.04 -1.49 31.11
CA GLU A 4 18.66 -0.09 30.94
C GLU A 4 17.12 0.05 30.97
N PRO A 5 16.55 0.91 31.82
CA PRO A 5 15.11 1.08 31.90
C PRO A 5 14.60 1.96 30.74
N GLY A 6 13.73 1.38 29.90
CA GLY A 6 12.73 2.14 29.14
C GLY A 6 13.22 2.81 27.85
N GLY A 7 13.74 2.04 26.91
CA GLY A 7 13.79 2.50 25.51
C GLY A 7 12.36 2.75 25.02
N ALA A 8 12.08 3.96 24.50
CA ALA A 8 10.81 4.23 23.82
C ALA A 8 10.56 3.14 22.76
N PRO A 9 9.30 2.67 22.59
CA PRO A 9 9.01 1.61 21.63
C PRO A 9 9.59 1.97 20.27
N GLU A 10 10.43 1.08 19.72
CA GLU A 10 11.08 1.28 18.44
C GLU A 10 10.02 1.46 17.36
N ARG A 11 10.05 2.60 16.65
CA ARG A 11 9.06 2.90 15.62
C ARG A 11 9.36 2.06 14.39
N PRO A 12 8.41 1.27 13.86
CA PRO A 12 8.66 0.38 12.71
C PRO A 12 9.17 1.11 11.46
N ALA A 13 8.82 2.39 11.32
CA ALA A 13 9.32 3.27 10.27
C ALA A 13 9.20 4.75 10.66
N PHE A 14 9.93 5.63 9.96
CA PHE A 14 9.95 7.07 10.26
C PHE A 14 8.58 7.76 10.08
N TYR A 15 7.75 7.28 9.15
CA TYR A 15 6.40 7.79 8.90
C TYR A 15 5.33 7.03 9.71
N ALA A 16 5.70 5.98 10.45
CA ALA A 16 4.76 5.18 11.22
C ALA A 16 4.20 6.00 12.40
N LEU A 17 2.89 5.98 12.52
CA LEU A 17 2.16 6.65 13.61
C LEU A 17 1.94 5.64 14.76
N ALA A 18 1.66 6.15 15.96
CA ALA A 18 1.32 5.26 17.07
C ALA A 18 0.10 4.40 16.72
N PRO A 19 0.09 3.08 17.02
CA PRO A 19 -0.96 2.17 16.57
C PRO A 19 -2.36 2.53 17.06
N GLY A 20 -3.36 2.25 16.22
CA GLY A 20 -4.79 2.33 16.50
C GLY A 20 -5.53 3.43 15.76
N GLY A 21 -6.76 3.12 15.35
CA GLY A 21 -7.67 4.02 14.64
C GLY A 21 -7.22 4.26 13.19
N TRP A 22 -7.46 5.48 12.67
CA TRP A 22 -7.08 5.87 11.30
C TRP A 22 -5.57 5.80 11.04
N ARG A 23 -4.74 5.88 12.09
CA ARG A 23 -3.28 5.86 12.03
C ARG A 23 -2.71 4.52 11.55
N ASP A 24 -3.42 3.43 11.82
CA ASP A 24 -3.06 2.11 11.29
C ASP A 24 -3.21 2.06 9.78
N TRP A 25 -4.26 2.71 9.24
CA TRP A 25 -4.48 2.81 7.80
C TRP A 25 -3.42 3.67 7.11
N TRP A 26 -3.04 4.79 7.73
CA TRP A 26 -1.92 5.61 7.26
C TRP A 26 -0.61 4.81 7.24
N THR A 27 -0.33 4.08 8.31
CA THR A 27 0.91 3.30 8.42
C THR A 27 0.92 2.13 7.44
N LEU A 28 -0.19 1.40 7.33
CA LEU A 28 -0.39 0.30 6.38
C LEU A 28 -0.25 0.76 4.93
N LEU A 29 -0.76 1.93 4.59
CA LEU A 29 -0.65 2.49 3.23
C LEU A 29 0.80 2.71 2.80
N HIS A 30 1.75 2.78 3.75
CA HIS A 30 3.16 3.00 3.48
C HIS A 30 3.38 4.22 2.55
N PRO A 31 2.90 5.43 2.93
CA PRO A 31 2.64 6.49 1.97
C PRO A 31 3.85 6.93 1.14
N PRO A 32 5.08 7.06 1.71
CA PRO A 32 6.26 7.38 0.91
C PRO A 32 6.54 6.34 -0.18
N TYR A 33 6.37 5.05 0.13
CA TYR A 33 6.58 3.97 -0.82
C TYR A 33 5.47 3.92 -1.88
N THR A 34 4.20 4.03 -1.47
CA THR A 34 3.08 4.02 -2.42
C THR A 34 3.19 5.18 -3.41
N VAL A 35 3.40 6.41 -2.93
CA VAL A 35 3.55 7.58 -3.81
C VAL A 35 4.76 7.42 -4.73
N TRP A 36 5.87 6.89 -4.22
CA TRP A 36 7.04 6.63 -5.03
C TRP A 36 6.74 5.63 -6.15
N HIS A 37 6.04 4.54 -5.88
CA HIS A 37 5.68 3.57 -6.94
C HIS A 37 4.68 4.12 -7.94
N LEU A 38 3.68 4.89 -7.49
CA LEU A 38 2.75 5.56 -8.39
C LEU A 38 3.47 6.57 -9.31
N SER A 39 4.52 7.22 -8.82
CA SER A 39 5.35 8.10 -9.65
C SER A 39 5.99 7.34 -10.83
N TYR A 40 6.38 6.08 -10.63
CA TYR A 40 6.94 5.26 -11.72
C TYR A 40 5.92 4.95 -12.80
N VAL A 41 4.65 4.77 -12.44
CA VAL A 41 3.56 4.61 -13.41
C VAL A 41 3.41 5.87 -14.27
N VAL A 42 3.44 7.05 -13.65
CA VAL A 42 3.36 8.34 -14.37
C VAL A 42 4.57 8.55 -15.26
N ILE A 43 5.78 8.25 -14.76
CA ILE A 43 7.02 8.34 -15.55
C ILE A 43 6.93 7.42 -16.76
N GLY A 44 6.52 6.16 -16.57
CA GLY A 44 6.35 5.19 -17.67
C GLY A 44 5.33 5.66 -18.71
N ALA A 45 4.18 6.18 -18.29
CA ALA A 45 3.18 6.72 -19.21
C ALA A 45 3.70 7.95 -19.97
N SER A 46 4.53 8.78 -19.34
CA SER A 46 5.12 9.98 -19.94
C SER A 46 6.17 9.67 -21.02
N LEU A 47 6.64 8.41 -21.12
CA LEU A 47 7.50 7.96 -22.21
C LEU A 47 6.73 7.71 -23.52
N ALA A 48 5.39 7.63 -23.46
CA ALA A 48 4.57 7.45 -24.66
C ALA A 48 4.53 8.73 -25.51
N PRO A 49 4.48 8.64 -26.85
CA PRO A 49 4.37 9.81 -27.73
C PRO A 49 3.11 10.65 -27.47
N GLN A 50 2.05 10.02 -26.98
CA GLN A 50 0.79 10.64 -26.59
C GLN A 50 0.29 10.00 -25.30
N VAL A 51 0.02 10.81 -24.28
CA VAL A 51 -0.50 10.33 -23.00
C VAL A 51 -2.02 10.28 -23.06
N ASN A 52 -2.58 9.09 -22.93
CA ASN A 52 -4.02 8.93 -22.74
C ASN A 52 -4.35 8.97 -21.24
N LEU A 53 -5.04 10.02 -20.80
CA LEU A 53 -5.34 10.25 -19.39
C LEU A 53 -6.29 9.19 -18.79
N ARG A 54 -7.17 8.60 -19.60
CA ARG A 54 -8.05 7.51 -19.14
C ARG A 54 -7.20 6.30 -18.73
N TRP A 55 -6.34 5.83 -19.64
CA TRP A 55 -5.49 4.66 -19.39
C TRP A 55 -4.47 4.91 -18.28
N LEU A 56 -3.93 6.13 -18.18
CA LEU A 56 -3.08 6.51 -17.05
C LEU A 56 -3.85 6.41 -15.72
N GLY A 57 -5.08 6.95 -15.67
CA GLY A 57 -5.91 6.89 -14.47
C GLY A 57 -6.24 5.46 -14.04
N GLU A 58 -6.62 4.61 -14.99
CA GLU A 58 -6.90 3.19 -14.73
C GLU A 58 -5.65 2.43 -14.28
N THR A 59 -4.50 2.67 -14.91
CA THR A 59 -3.23 2.04 -14.52
C THR A 59 -2.80 2.48 -13.13
N LEU A 60 -2.95 3.77 -12.79
CA LEU A 60 -2.66 4.29 -11.45
C LEU A 60 -3.56 3.65 -10.40
N LEU A 61 -4.87 3.54 -10.68
CA LEU A 61 -5.81 2.92 -9.77
C LEU A 61 -5.52 1.43 -9.60
N ALA A 62 -5.26 0.71 -10.68
CA ALA A 62 -4.91 -0.71 -10.64
C ALA A 62 -3.63 -0.95 -9.83
N PHE A 63 -2.59 -0.14 -10.08
CA PHE A 63 -1.32 -0.26 -9.35
C PHE A 63 -1.49 0.08 -7.87
N PHE A 64 -2.25 1.14 -7.54
CA PHE A 64 -2.58 1.50 -6.17
C PHE A 64 -3.31 0.35 -5.44
N LEU A 65 -4.31 -0.27 -6.08
CA LEU A 65 -5.07 -1.36 -5.48
C LEU A 65 -4.20 -2.62 -5.28
N ALA A 66 -3.36 -2.96 -6.26
CA ALA A 66 -2.47 -4.12 -6.16
C ALA A 66 -1.34 -3.92 -5.15
N MET A 67 -0.55 -2.86 -5.30
CA MET A 67 0.65 -2.63 -4.50
C MET A 67 0.36 -1.80 -3.25
N GLY A 68 -0.34 -0.67 -3.39
CA GLY A 68 -0.61 0.26 -2.29
C GLY A 68 -1.60 -0.27 -1.24
N VAL A 69 -2.44 -1.25 -1.61
CA VAL A 69 -3.44 -1.85 -0.72
C VAL A 69 -3.19 -3.36 -0.53
N ALA A 70 -3.28 -4.16 -1.60
CA ALA A 70 -3.29 -5.61 -1.44
C ALA A 70 -1.94 -6.18 -0.97
N ALA A 71 -0.82 -5.76 -1.57
CA ALA A 71 0.51 -6.20 -1.16
C ALA A 71 0.81 -5.81 0.30
N HIS A 72 0.56 -4.55 0.68
CA HIS A 72 0.73 -4.11 2.08
C HIS A 72 -0.16 -4.88 3.07
N ALA A 73 -1.41 -5.18 2.69
CA ALA A 73 -2.29 -5.97 3.53
C ALA A 73 -1.78 -7.41 3.69
N LEU A 74 -1.21 -8.02 2.65
CA LEU A 74 -0.60 -9.35 2.69
C LEU A 74 0.68 -9.36 3.55
N ASP A 75 1.54 -8.35 3.40
CA ASP A 75 2.76 -8.21 4.21
C ASP A 75 2.42 -8.06 5.69
N GLU A 76 1.43 -7.22 5.99
CA GLU A 76 0.95 -7.03 7.36
C GLU A 76 0.28 -8.28 7.92
N LEU A 77 -0.45 -9.04 7.10
CA LEU A 77 -1.06 -10.30 7.49
C LEU A 77 -0.03 -11.37 7.84
N ARG A 78 1.11 -11.41 7.13
CA ARG A 78 2.12 -12.47 7.27
C ARG A 78 2.91 -12.38 8.58
N SER A 79 3.36 -11.19 8.96
CA SER A 79 4.26 -11.04 10.12
C SER A 79 4.09 -9.74 10.91
N ARG A 80 3.07 -8.92 10.60
CA ARG A 80 2.81 -7.64 11.26
C ARG A 80 4.05 -6.71 11.35
N PRO A 81 4.85 -6.54 10.27
CA PRO A 81 6.05 -5.71 10.30
C PRO A 81 5.76 -4.25 10.73
N LEU A 82 4.57 -3.72 10.46
CA LEU A 82 4.19 -2.35 10.81
C LEU A 82 3.48 -2.24 12.17
N GLY A 83 3.18 -3.37 12.82
CA GLY A 83 2.57 -3.41 14.14
C GLY A 83 1.15 -2.81 14.21
N THR A 84 0.40 -2.86 13.10
CA THR A 84 -0.97 -2.32 13.05
C THR A 84 -1.93 -3.18 13.87
N ARG A 85 -3.03 -2.59 14.35
CA ARG A 85 -4.09 -3.32 15.08
C ARG A 85 -5.26 -3.74 14.18
N ILE A 86 -5.08 -3.71 12.86
CA ILE A 86 -6.12 -4.06 11.90
C ILE A 86 -6.41 -5.56 12.00
N PRO A 87 -7.66 -6.02 12.19
CA PRO A 87 -7.96 -7.45 12.29
C PRO A 87 -7.53 -8.23 11.04
N SER A 88 -7.06 -9.47 11.21
CA SER A 88 -6.58 -10.28 10.08
C SER A 88 -7.65 -10.51 9.00
N ALA A 89 -8.93 -10.64 9.38
CA ALA A 89 -10.03 -10.74 8.43
C ALA A 89 -10.16 -9.48 7.55
N VAL A 90 -9.91 -8.30 8.10
CA VAL A 90 -9.92 -7.04 7.35
C VAL A 90 -8.75 -6.98 6.38
N LEU A 91 -7.55 -7.41 6.81
CA LEU A 91 -6.38 -7.49 5.91
C LEU A 91 -6.62 -8.46 4.73
N VAL A 92 -7.19 -9.64 5.00
CA VAL A 92 -7.58 -10.58 3.94
C VAL A 92 -8.61 -9.94 2.99
N GLY A 93 -9.62 -9.25 3.54
CA GLY A 93 -10.61 -8.52 2.75
C GLY A 93 -9.98 -7.47 1.83
N LEU A 94 -9.06 -6.66 2.35
CA LEU A 94 -8.31 -5.66 1.57
C LEU A 94 -7.45 -6.31 0.48
N ALA A 95 -6.76 -7.39 0.81
CA ALA A 95 -5.93 -8.13 -0.14
C ALA A 95 -6.76 -8.67 -1.31
N VAL A 96 -7.87 -9.36 -1.01
CA VAL A 96 -8.75 -9.92 -2.03
C VAL A 96 -9.43 -8.81 -2.85
N ALA A 97 -10.00 -7.81 -2.20
CA ALA A 97 -10.71 -6.72 -2.89
C ALA A 97 -9.76 -5.88 -3.76
N GLY A 98 -8.59 -5.52 -3.23
CA GLY A 98 -7.57 -4.75 -3.96
C GLY A 98 -7.04 -5.53 -5.17
N LEU A 99 -6.69 -6.79 -4.98
CA LEU A 99 -6.19 -7.63 -6.07
C LEU A 99 -7.26 -7.86 -7.15
N ALA A 100 -8.50 -8.17 -6.76
CA ALA A 100 -9.60 -8.37 -7.70
C ALA A 100 -9.90 -7.07 -8.49
N GLY A 101 -9.91 -5.91 -7.83
CA GLY A 101 -10.12 -4.62 -8.49
C GLY A 101 -9.00 -4.27 -9.47
N ALA A 102 -7.74 -4.54 -9.10
CA ALA A 102 -6.60 -4.35 -10.00
C ALA A 102 -6.68 -5.26 -11.24
N ILE A 103 -7.05 -6.52 -11.06
CA ILE A 103 -7.26 -7.47 -12.17
C ILE A 103 -8.39 -6.99 -13.07
N ALA A 104 -9.52 -6.55 -12.52
CA ALA A 104 -10.66 -6.08 -13.30
C ALA A 104 -10.30 -4.87 -14.18
N LEU A 105 -9.55 -3.90 -13.64
CA LEU A 105 -9.06 -2.75 -14.41
C LEU A 105 -8.06 -3.16 -15.49
N GLY A 106 -7.18 -4.13 -15.20
CA GLY A 106 -6.27 -4.69 -16.20
C GLY A 106 -7.00 -5.39 -17.35
N VAL A 107 -8.13 -6.05 -17.06
CA VAL A 107 -8.99 -6.68 -18.08
C VAL A 107 -9.75 -5.65 -18.90
N ASP A 108 -10.29 -4.60 -18.26
CA ASP A 108 -10.94 -3.49 -18.97
C ASP A 108 -9.97 -2.82 -19.96
N GLY A 109 -8.70 -2.68 -19.57
CA GLY A 109 -7.64 -2.14 -20.42
C GLY A 109 -7.30 -2.95 -21.69
N MET A 110 -7.82 -4.18 -21.82
CA MET A 110 -7.61 -5.02 -23.01
C MET A 110 -8.72 -4.87 -24.07
N VAL A 111 -9.84 -4.23 -23.73
CA VAL A 111 -11.06 -4.13 -24.57
C VAL A 111 -11.21 -2.74 -25.14
#